data_AF-A0A1N7TV99-F1
#
_entry.id   AF-A0A1N7TV99-F1
#
_cell.length_a   1.000
_cell.length_b   1.000
_cell.length_c   1.000
_cell.angle_alpha   90.00
_cell.angle_beta   90.00
_cell.angle_gamma   90.00
#
_symmetry.space_group_name_H-M   'P 1'
#
loop_
_entity.id
_entity.type
_entity.pdbx_description
1 polymer ?
#
loop_
_entity_poly.entity_id
_entity_poly.type
_entity_poly.pdbx_seq_one_letter_code
_entity_poly.pdbx_strand_id
1 'polypeptide(L)' 'MNKPLKNSMSWSDTLKIRKDHLNALLKTINAGTSKTSQIQTLTINAIKAEKIHIESQLNRRK' A
#
# COMPACT_ATOMS: atom_id res chain seq x y z
N MET A 1 -12.89 34.16 -10.29
CA MET A 1 -13.49 32.80 -10.29
C MET A 1 -12.46 31.82 -9.74
N ASN A 2 -12.57 31.45 -8.46
CA ASN A 2 -11.66 30.49 -7.85
C ASN A 2 -12.18 29.09 -8.17
N LYS A 3 -11.54 28.41 -9.13
CA LYS A 3 -11.81 26.99 -9.39
C LYS A 3 -11.54 26.24 -8.08
N PRO A 4 -12.48 25.44 -7.55
CA PRO A 4 -12.17 24.58 -6.42
C PRO A 4 -11.02 23.67 -6.87
N LEU A 5 -9.90 23.72 -6.14
CA LEU A 5 -8.84 22.73 -6.28
C LEU A 5 -9.53 21.37 -6.18
N LYS A 6 -9.59 20.63 -7.30
CA LYS A 6 -10.06 19.26 -7.34
C LYS A 6 -9.03 18.39 -6.62
N ASN A 7 -8.94 18.57 -5.31
CA ASN A 7 -8.14 17.77 -4.39
C ASN A 7 -8.93 16.51 -3.98
N SER A 8 -9.82 16.04 -4.86
CA SER A 8 -10.64 14.87 -4.64
C SER A 8 -9.98 13.69 -5.36
N MET A 9 -8.77 13.32 -4.94
CA MET A 9 -8.31 11.96 -5.19
C MET A 9 -9.35 11.07 -4.52
N SER A 10 -10.06 10.26 -5.31
CA SER A 10 -11.13 9.46 -4.72
C SER A 10 -10.53 8.55 -3.66
N TRP A 11 -11.28 8.24 -2.61
CA TRP A 11 -10.81 7.32 -1.56
C TRP A 11 -10.29 6.00 -2.16
N SER A 12 -10.95 5.51 -3.21
CA SER A 12 -10.49 4.36 -4.00
C SER A 12 -9.15 4.58 -4.71
N ASP A 13 -8.90 5.76 -5.28
CA ASP A 13 -7.62 6.10 -5.92
C ASP A 13 -6.50 6.22 -4.89
N THR A 14 -6.77 6.81 -3.72
CA THR A 14 -5.83 6.85 -2.61
C THR A 14 -5.45 5.44 -2.14
N LEU A 15 -6.43 4.54 -2.02
CA LEU A 15 -6.19 3.14 -1.64
C LEU A 15 -5.40 2.38 -2.71
N LYS A 16 -5.65 2.61 -4.00
CA LYS A 16 -4.86 2.02 -5.09
C LYS A 16 -3.41 2.48 -5.05
N ILE A 17 -3.17 3.78 -4.93
CA ILE A 17 -1.81 4.34 -4.83
C ILE A 17 -1.08 3.79 -3.61
N ARG A 18 -1.75 3.68 -2.46
CA ARG A 18 -1.17 3.07 -1.25
C ARG A 18 -0.81 1.61 -1.48
N LYS A 19 -1.65 0.84 -2.18
CA LYS A 19 -1.36 -0.56 -2.53
C LYS A 19 -0.14 -0.69 -3.45
N ASP A 20 -0.01 0.21 -4.43
CA ASP A 20 1.11 0.21 -5.37
C ASP A 20 2.43 0.58 -4.68
N HIS A 21 2.39 1.56 -3.77
CA HIS A 21 3.53 1.91 -2.93
C HIS A 21 3.99 0.74 -2.04
N LEU A 22 3.05 0.01 -1.41
CA LEU A 22 3.36 -1.18 -0.62
C LEU A 22 4.01 -2.30 -1.46
N ASN A 23 3.58 -2.47 -2.72
CA ASN A 23 4.20 -3.42 -3.64
C ASN A 23 5.64 -3.02 -4.00
N ALA A 24 5.90 -1.72 -4.20
CA ALA A 24 7.24 -1.21 -4.46
C ALA A 24 8.17 -1.47 -3.25
N LEU A 25 7.71 -1.17 -2.04
CA LEU A 25 8.46 -1.45 -0.80
C LEU A 25 8.80 -2.93 -0.65
N LEU A 26 7.85 -3.82 -0.95
CA LEU A 26 8.07 -5.26 -0.88
C LEU A 26 9.15 -5.72 -1.88
N LYS A 27 9.15 -5.17 -3.11
CA LYS A 27 10.20 -5.45 -4.11
C LYS A 27 11.57 -4.99 -3.63
N THR A 28 11.66 -3.79 -3.04
CA THR A 28 12.91 -3.25 -2.49
C THR A 28 13.46 -4.12 -1.36
N ILE A 29 12.59 -4.58 -0.44
CA ILE A 29 13.00 -5.45 0.67
C ILE A 29 13.50 -6.80 0.14
N ASN A 30 12.82 -7.38 -0.85
CA ASN A 30 13.20 -8.67 -1.43
C ASN A 30 14.45 -8.60 -2.32
N ALA A 31 14.73 -7.46 -2.95
CA ALA A 31 15.89 -7.28 -3.82
C ALA A 31 17.23 -7.26 -3.07
N GLY A 32 17.21 -6.88 -1.78
CA GLY A 32 18.42 -6.57 -1.03
C GLY A 32 19.08 -7.73 -0.27
N THR A 33 18.42 -8.88 -0.11
CA THR A 33 18.90 -9.88 0.88
C THR A 33 18.75 -11.34 0.48
N SER A 34 19.88 -12.06 0.46
CA SER A 34 19.94 -13.53 0.35
C SER A 34 19.36 -14.26 1.59
N LYS A 35 19.30 -13.59 2.75
CA LYS A 35 18.64 -14.08 3.97
C LYS A 35 17.73 -13.00 4.51
N THR A 36 16.43 -13.29 4.61
CA THR A 36 15.46 -12.40 5.24
C THR A 36 15.75 -12.32 6.74
N SER A 37 16.20 -11.15 7.19
CA SER A 37 16.33 -10.83 8.61
C SER A 37 14.96 -10.92 9.31
N GLN A 38 14.96 -11.15 10.63
CA GLN A 38 13.75 -11.14 11.45
C GLN A 38 12.99 -9.81 11.31
N ILE A 39 13.70 -8.69 11.23
CA ILE A 39 13.10 -7.36 11.00
C ILE A 39 12.43 -7.31 9.63
N GLN A 40 13.08 -7.80 8.58
CA GLN A 40 12.50 -7.84 7.25
C GLN A 40 11.26 -8.75 7.19
N THR A 41 11.28 -9.87 7.89
CA THR A 41 10.14 -10.79 8.00
C THR A 41 8.94 -10.11 8.66
N LEU A 42 9.17 -9.40 9.77
CA LEU A 42 8.14 -8.61 10.44
C LEU A 42 7.58 -7.51 9.52
N THR A 43 8.46 -6.80 8.80
CA THR A 43 8.06 -5.77 7.84
C THR A 43 7.24 -6.35 6.68
N ILE A 44 7.65 -7.48 6.12
CA ILE A 44 6.91 -8.18 5.05
C ILE A 44 5.51 -8.59 5.54
N ASN A 45 5.41 -9.12 6.76
CA ASN A 45 4.13 -9.51 7.34
C ASN A 45 3.21 -8.31 7.58
N ALA A 46 3.75 -7.19 8.09
CA ALA A 46 3.01 -5.94 8.25
C ALA A 46 2.50 -5.40 6.90
N ILE A 47 3.34 -5.41 5.86
CA ILE A 47 2.95 -4.99 4.50
C ILE A 47 1.84 -5.88 3.94
N LYS A 48 1.91 -7.19 4.14
CA LYS A 48 0.86 -8.12 3.72
C LYS A 48 -0.46 -7.86 4.44
N ALA A 49 -0.43 -7.67 5.76
CA ALA A 49 -1.62 -7.36 6.56
C ALA A 49 -2.27 -6.04 6.11
N GLU A 50 -1.47 -5.02 5.83
CA GLU A 50 -1.94 -3.73 5.32
C GLU A 50 -2.59 -3.87 3.94
N LYS A 51 -2.03 -4.68 3.04
CA LYS A 51 -2.67 -4.95 1.73
C LYS A 51 -4.03 -5.61 1.88
N ILE A 52 -4.15 -6.60 2.77
CA ILE A 52 -5.44 -7.26 3.06
C ILE A 52 -6.44 -6.25 3.62
N HIS A 53 -5.99 -5.36 4.51
CA HIS A 53 -6.82 -4.29 5.03
C HIS A 53 -7.34 -3.36 3.92
N ILE A 54 -6.46 -2.91 3.03
CA ILE A 54 -6.82 -2.07 1.89
C ILE A 54 -7.81 -2.77 0.96
N GLU A 55 -7.62 -4.06 0.67
CA GLU A 55 -8.55 -4.85 -0.16
C GLU A 55 -9.93 -4.99 0.50
N SER A 56 -9.98 -5.20 1.81
CA SER A 56 -11.22 -5.20 2.58
C SER A 56 -11.93 -3.84 2.52
N GLN A 57 -11.20 -2.73 2.62
CA GLN A 57 -11.75 -1.37 2.50
C GLN A 57 -12.33 -1.09 1.09
N LEU A 58 -11.66 -1.59 0.04
CA LEU A 58 -12.14 -1.48 -1.34
C LEU A 58 -13.39 -2.33 -1.57
N ASN A 59 -13.45 -3.55 -1.04
CA ASN A 59 -14.59 -4.45 -1.21
C ASN A 59 -15.82 -4.00 -0.39
N ARG A 60 -15.63 -3.40 0.78
CA ARG A 60 -16.73 -2.86 1.61
C ARG A 60 -17.47 -1.67 0.98
N ARG A 61 -16.87 -1.02 -0.02
CA ARG A 61 -17.43 0.17 -0.70
C ARG A 61 -17.77 -0.09 -2.18
N LYS A 62 -17.73 -1.34 -2.63
CA LYS A 62 -18.30 -1.78 -3.91
C LYS A 62 -19.80 -2.00 -3.76
#